data_AF-A0AAV8ZUR5-F1
#
_entry.id   AF-A0AAV8ZUR5-F1
#
_cell.length_a   1.000
_cell.length_b   1.000
_cell.length_c   1.000
_cell.angle_alpha   90.00
_cell.angle_beta   90.00
_cell.angle_gamma   90.00
#
_symmetry.space_group_name_H-M   'P 1'
#
loop_
_entity.id
_entity.type
_entity.pdbx_description
1 polymer ?
#
loop_
_entity_poly.entity_id
_entity_poly.type
_entity_poly.pdbx_seq_one_letter_code
_entity_poly.pdbx_strand_id
1 'polypeptide(L)' 'MSSVQNSKFQVGQLTLNYRGNDYTASCTVANPDIISGSGVIVLHYLQAVTSRLALGSELAYQKGPGIPGGEIALLSAAAK' A
#
# COMPACT_ATOMS: atom_id res chain seq x y z
N MET A 1 -24.17 2.29 -6.04
CA MET A 1 -23.68 3.67 -6.28
C MET A 1 -22.34 3.56 -6.99
N SER A 2 -22.38 3.76 -8.30
CA SER A 2 -21.28 3.64 -9.25
C SER A 2 -20.67 5.02 -9.49
N SER A 3 -19.39 5.20 -9.13
CA SER A 3 -18.64 6.41 -9.51
C SER A 3 -17.75 6.09 -10.70
N VAL A 4 -18.35 6.05 -11.89
CA VAL A 4 -17.62 6.33 -13.13
C VAL A 4 -17.80 7.83 -13.37
N GLN A 5 -16.79 8.60 -12.98
CA GLN A 5 -16.73 10.03 -13.25
C GLN A 5 -15.71 10.24 -14.37
N ASN A 6 -16.25 10.43 -15.59
CA ASN A 6 -15.64 11.22 -16.65
C ASN A 6 -14.17 10.87 -17.03
N SER A 7 -13.97 9.92 -17.95
CA SER A 7 -12.70 9.68 -18.69
C SER A 7 -11.38 9.69 -17.89
N LYS A 8 -11.45 9.40 -16.59
CA LYS A 8 -10.32 9.00 -15.76
C LYS A 8 -10.77 7.74 -15.02
N PHE A 9 -9.95 6.69 -15.06
CA PHE A 9 -10.14 5.47 -14.27
C PHE A 9 -9.97 5.85 -12.79
N GLN A 10 -10.98 6.51 -12.22
CA GLN A 10 -10.92 7.05 -10.88
C GLN A 10 -11.35 5.96 -9.91
N VAL A 11 -10.41 5.58 -9.05
CA VAL A 11 -10.59 4.83 -7.80
C VAL A 11 -10.84 3.32 -7.95
N GLY A 12 -9.84 2.60 -8.46
CA GLY A 12 -9.61 1.21 -8.06
C GLY A 12 -8.60 1.17 -6.91
N GLN A 13 -9.03 0.83 -5.68
CA GLN A 13 -8.07 0.39 -4.67
C GLN A 13 -7.89 -1.12 -4.81
N LEU A 14 -6.67 -1.54 -5.16
CA LEU A 14 -6.29 -2.93 -5.23
C LEU A 14 -5.59 -3.30 -3.93
N THR A 15 -6.17 -4.19 -3.15
CA THR A 15 -5.50 -4.75 -1.97
C THR A 15 -5.23 -6.23 -2.18
N LEU A 16 -3.96 -6.61 -2.18
CA LEU A 16 -3.46 -7.96 -2.23
C LEU A 16 -3.07 -8.37 -0.82
N ASN A 17 -3.81 -9.30 -0.23
CA ASN A 17 -3.43 -9.91 1.04
C ASN A 17 -2.98 -11.34 0.77
N TYR A 18 -1.77 -11.65 1.20
CA TYR A 18 -1.18 -12.96 1.11
C TYR A 18 -0.85 -13.45 2.52
N ARG A 19 -1.59 -14.47 2.98
CA ARG A 19 -1.36 -15.11 4.27
C ARG A 19 -0.76 -16.49 4.04
N GLY A 20 0.52 -16.63 4.35
CA GLY A 20 1.20 -17.91 4.49
C GLY A 20 0.99 -18.50 5.88
N ASN A 21 1.58 -19.68 6.11
CA ASN A 21 1.49 -20.40 7.38
C ASN A 21 2.17 -19.63 8.54
N ASP A 22 3.25 -18.90 8.24
CA ASP A 22 4.09 -18.20 9.22
C ASP A 22 4.38 -16.75 8.80
N TYR A 23 3.69 -16.22 7.79
CA TYR A 23 3.87 -14.84 7.33
C TYR A 23 2.59 -14.28 6.69
N THR A 24 2.43 -12.97 6.72
CA THR A 24 1.33 -12.21 6.14
C THR A 24 1.91 -11.01 5.42
N ALA A 25 1.79 -10.97 4.10
CA ALA A 25 2.13 -9.82 3.29
C ALA A 25 0.85 -9.17 2.79
N SER A 26 0.77 -7.84 2.81
CA SER A 26 -0.37 -7.07 2.34
C SER A 26 0.13 -5.93 1.48
N CYS A 27 -0.23 -5.89 0.20
CA CYS A 27 0.08 -4.79 -0.70
C CYS A 27 -1.23 -4.07 -1.05
N THR A 28 -1.31 -2.79 -0.77
CA THR A 28 -2.45 -1.93 -1.08
C THR A 28 -2.01 -0.86 -2.06
N VAL A 29 -2.57 -0.87 -3.26
CA VAL A 29 -2.43 0.19 -4.24
C VAL A 29 -3.73 0.96 -4.29
N ALA A 30 -3.72 2.23 -3.91
CA ALA A 30 -4.90 3.09 -3.93
C ALA A 30 -4.70 4.23 -4.92
N ASN A 31 -5.77 4.52 -5.68
CA ASN A 31 -5.83 5.65 -6.61
C ASN A 31 -4.65 5.72 -7.60
N PRO A 32 -4.29 4.62 -8.31
CA PRO A 32 -3.27 4.68 -9.35
C PRO A 32 -3.79 5.49 -10.55
N ASP A 33 -3.44 6.77 -10.59
CA ASP A 33 -3.73 7.68 -11.70
C ASP A 33 -2.51 7.70 -12.65
N ILE A 34 -2.56 6.85 -13.67
CA ILE A 34 -1.52 6.73 -14.71
C ILE A 34 -1.38 8.05 -15.50
N ILE A 35 -2.46 8.83 -15.60
CA ILE A 35 -2.52 10.07 -16.39
C ILE A 35 -1.77 11.22 -15.68
N SER A 36 -1.89 11.31 -14.37
CA SER A 36 -1.28 12.35 -13.52
C SER A 36 -0.03 11.84 -12.82
N GLY A 37 0.39 10.60 -13.08
CA GLY A 37 1.56 9.96 -12.47
C GLY A 37 1.47 9.85 -10.95
N SER A 38 0.26 9.68 -10.42
CA SER A 38 -0.05 9.77 -9.00
C SER A 38 -0.64 8.46 -8.49
N GLY A 39 -0.38 8.10 -7.24
CA GLY A 39 -0.93 6.92 -6.60
C GLY A 39 -0.33 6.67 -5.23
N VAL A 40 -1.02 5.86 -4.44
CA VAL A 40 -0.55 5.41 -3.13
C VAL A 40 -0.30 3.92 -3.20
N ILE A 41 0.83 3.47 -2.68
CA ILE A 41 1.23 2.08 -2.59
C ILE A 41 1.65 1.85 -1.15
N VAL A 42 1.02 0.93 -0.45
CA VAL A 42 1.34 0.57 0.92
C VAL A 42 1.61 -0.92 0.96
N LEU A 43 2.83 -1.29 1.33
CA LEU A 43 3.29 -2.65 1.51
C LEU A 43 3.42 -2.91 3.00
N HIS A 44 2.69 -3.86 3.53
CA HIS A 44 2.90 -4.40 4.85
C HIS A 44 3.44 -5.82 4.70
N TYR A 45 4.44 -6.17 5.47
CA TYR A 45 4.98 -7.52 5.52
C TYR A 45 5.17 -7.89 6.97
N LEU A 46 4.46 -8.89 7.45
CA LEU A 46 4.49 -9.38 8.82
C LEU A 46 4.89 -10.85 8.80
N GLN A 47 6.09 -11.17 9.26
CA GLN A 47 6.59 -12.53 9.37
C GLN A 47 6.58 -12.98 10.84
N ALA A 48 5.85 -14.05 11.12
CA ALA A 48 5.91 -14.76 12.40
C ALA A 48 7.18 -15.61 12.41
N VAL A 49 8.20 -15.17 13.14
CA VAL A 49 9.47 -15.91 13.31
C VAL A 49 9.31 -17.00 14.38
N THR A 50 8.34 -16.84 15.28
CA THR A 50 8.01 -17.81 16.35
C THR A 50 6.55 -17.62 16.76
N SER A 51 5.91 -18.62 17.40
CA SER A 51 4.52 -18.55 17.90
C SER A 51 4.23 -17.37 18.86
N ARG A 52 5.26 -16.68 19.33
CA ARG A 52 5.22 -15.52 20.25
C ARG A 52 5.97 -14.29 19.72
N LEU A 53 6.60 -14.36 18.55
CA LEU A 53 7.40 -13.26 17.99
C LEU A 53 7.06 -13.06 16.51
N ALA A 54 6.50 -11.90 16.20
CA ALA A 54 6.20 -11.46 14.86
C ALA A 54 6.99 -10.19 14.53
N LEU A 55 7.79 -10.26 13.47
CA LEU A 55 8.50 -9.10 12.93
C LEU A 55 7.74 -8.61 11.71
N GLY A 56 7.48 -7.32 11.66
CA GLY A 56 6.77 -6.66 10.58
C GLY A 56 7.54 -5.48 10.02
N SER A 57 7.25 -5.14 8.78
CA SER A 57 7.68 -3.92 8.13
C SER A 57 6.51 -3.35 7.34
N GLU A 58 6.46 -2.04 7.26
CA GLU A 58 5.45 -1.31 6.50
C GLU A 58 6.17 -0.26 5.67
N LEU A 59 5.96 -0.30 4.36
CA LEU A 59 6.46 0.65 3.41
C LEU A 59 5.26 1.34 2.77
N ALA A 60 5.03 2.61 3.10
CA ALA A 60 4.01 3.44 2.47
C ALA A 60 4.66 4.43 1.52
N TYR A 61 4.42 4.23 0.23
CA TYR A 61 4.85 5.11 -0.83
C TYR A 61 3.65 5.88 -1.40
N GLN A 62 3.69 7.19 -1.32
CA GLN A 62 2.65 8.07 -1.84
C GLN A 62 3.26 8.99 -2.87
N LYS A 63 2.69 9.03 -4.07
CA LYS A 63 3.09 9.93 -5.15
C LYS A 63 1.88 10.69 -5.63
N GLY A 64 1.98 12.00 -5.79
CA GLY A 64 0.83 12.76 -6.27
C GLY A 64 1.10 14.25 -6.44
N PRO A 65 0.27 14.95 -7.24
CA PRO A 65 0.49 16.36 -7.54
C PRO A 65 0.13 17.24 -6.34
N GLY A 66 -0.56 16.67 -5.34
CA GLY A 66 -0.86 17.28 -4.05
C GLY A 66 0.18 17.00 -2.97
N ILE A 67 1.29 16.33 -3.29
CA ILE A 67 2.39 16.08 -2.35
C ILE A 67 3.49 17.12 -2.56
N PRO A 68 3.79 17.96 -1.55
CA PRO A 68 4.87 18.93 -1.64
C PRO A 68 6.21 18.17 -1.71
N GLY A 69 6.86 18.17 -2.89
CA GLY A 69 8.08 17.38 -3.18
C GLY A 69 7.88 16.21 -4.14
N GLY A 70 6.64 15.97 -4.60
CA GLY A 70 6.29 15.00 -5.64
C GLY A 70 6.06 13.57 -5.12
N GLU A 71 6.83 13.11 -4.14
CA GLU A 71 6.81 11.73 -3.63
C GLU A 71 7.11 11.69 -2.12
N ILE A 72 6.40 10.83 -1.38
CA ILE A 72 6.65 10.49 0.03
C ILE A 72 6.89 8.99 0.11
N ALA A 73 7.96 8.58 0.79
CA ALA A 73 8.20 7.19 1.15
C ALA A 73 8.37 7.10 2.67
N LEU A 74 7.55 6.27 3.30
CA LEU A 74 7.64 5.94 4.71
C LEU A 74 8.02 4.46 4.81
N LEU A 75 9.02 4.17 5.63
CA LEU A 75 9.41 2.80 5.96
C LEU A 75 9.41 2.69 7.48
N SER A 76 8.60 1.77 7.98
CA SER A 76 8.43 1.46 9.39
C SER A 76 8.77 -0.02 9.59
N ALA A 77 9.43 -0.34 10.70
CA ALA A 77 9.61 -1.70 11.16
C ALA A 77 8.92 -1.85 12.51
N ALA A 78 8.21 -2.96 12.70
CA ALA A 78 7.52 -3.29 13.93
C ALA A 78 7.95 -4.69 14.39
N ALA A 79 8.02 -4.92 15.69
CA ALA A 79 8.24 -6.24 16.27
C ALA A 79 7.25 -6.41 17.41
N LYS A 80 6.59 -7.57 17.48
CA LYS A 80 5.60 -7.92 18.49
C LYS A 80 5.92 -9.25 19.13
#